data_AF-A0A1X7T021-F1
#
_entry.id   AF-A0A1X7T021-F1
#
_cell.length_a   1.000
_cell.length_b   1.000
_cell.length_c   1.000
_cell.angle_alpha   90.00
_cell.angle_beta   90.00
_cell.angle_gamma   90.00
#
_symmetry.space_group_name_H-M   'P 1'
#
loop_
_entity.id
_entity.type
_entity.pdbx_description
1 polymer ?
#
loop_
_entity_poly.entity_id
_entity_poly.type
_entity_poly.pdbx_seq_one_letter_code
_entity_poly.pdbx_strand_id
1 'polypeptide(L)'
;MCKLLFYFWFIAPFISTIESATKSTLQFGYITTITGSFVASGGRPAVDLALQIINERDDILQNYTLAYTDILDSGSEAQKFRIIHINAYPDIAYPVLCEAYYRGMFGSKYLWILPLWYNAGWWRSNSPSSSNNESCTDEIMIQVIDGSLGLVPDGYLTLQNKSIVTFSGLTSVVYLSNYTDLLTNEP
;
A
#
# COMPACT_ATOMS: atom_id res chain seq x y z
N MET A 1 -77.53 -30.06 0.61
CA MET A 1 -77.23 -28.61 0.61
C MET A 1 -75.74 -28.42 0.73
N CYS A 2 -75.19 -27.70 -0.25
CA CYS A 2 -73.76 -27.57 -0.58
C CYS A 2 -73.04 -26.69 0.47
N LYS A 3 -71.97 -27.21 1.09
CA LYS A 3 -71.02 -26.41 1.88
C LYS A 3 -69.98 -25.82 0.93
N LEU A 4 -70.15 -24.56 0.56
CA LEU A 4 -69.18 -23.77 -0.19
C LEU A 4 -68.08 -23.29 0.79
N LEU A 5 -67.02 -24.09 0.94
CA LEU A 5 -65.80 -23.67 1.64
C LEU A 5 -64.96 -22.84 0.66
N PHE A 6 -65.03 -21.52 0.78
CA PHE A 6 -64.12 -20.59 0.12
C PHE A 6 -62.70 -20.78 0.68
N TYR A 7 -61.87 -21.52 -0.03
CA TYR A 7 -60.41 -21.50 0.16
C TYR A 7 -59.86 -20.22 -0.46
N PHE A 8 -59.77 -19.15 0.33
CA PHE A 8 -58.92 -18.01 0.02
C PHE A 8 -57.47 -18.43 0.28
N TRP A 9 -56.83 -18.95 -0.76
CA TRP A 9 -55.37 -19.10 -0.80
C TRP A 9 -54.79 -17.69 -0.85
N PHE A 10 -54.44 -17.14 0.32
CA PHE A 10 -53.55 -15.97 0.40
C PHE A 10 -52.20 -16.41 -0.13
N ILE A 11 -51.96 -16.19 -1.42
CA ILE A 11 -50.63 -16.11 -1.99
C ILE A 11 -50.04 -14.81 -1.42
N ALA A 12 -49.50 -14.88 -0.21
CA ALA A 12 -48.61 -13.85 0.26
C ALA A 12 -47.41 -13.87 -0.71
N PRO A 13 -47.16 -12.80 -1.48
CA PRO A 13 -45.91 -12.72 -2.20
C PRO A 13 -44.84 -12.78 -1.12
N PHE A 14 -44.01 -13.82 -1.17
CA PHE A 14 -42.80 -13.90 -0.38
C PHE A 14 -41.91 -12.77 -0.91
N ILE A 15 -42.12 -11.56 -0.38
CA ILE A 15 -41.20 -10.45 -0.57
C ILE A 15 -39.97 -10.89 0.19
N SER A 16 -39.06 -11.57 -0.50
CA SER A 16 -37.69 -11.70 -0.06
C SER A 16 -37.15 -10.27 0.01
N THR A 17 -37.25 -9.66 1.18
CA THR A 17 -36.44 -8.50 1.51
C THR A 17 -35.01 -8.95 1.29
N ILE A 18 -34.36 -8.41 0.26
CA ILE A 18 -32.93 -8.56 0.07
C ILE A 18 -32.32 -7.87 1.28
N GLU A 19 -31.98 -8.66 2.30
CA GLU A 19 -31.18 -8.18 3.41
C GLU A 19 -29.84 -7.79 2.78
N SER A 20 -29.60 -6.47 2.71
CA SER A 20 -28.34 -5.94 2.19
C SER A 20 -27.22 -6.59 2.99
N ALA A 21 -26.46 -7.48 2.35
CA ALA A 21 -25.37 -8.20 2.99
C ALA A 21 -24.48 -7.19 3.73
N THR A 22 -24.33 -7.34 5.03
CA THR A 22 -23.47 -6.49 5.85
C THR A 22 -22.03 -6.73 5.44
N LYS A 23 -21.45 -5.77 4.71
CA LYS A 23 -20.05 -5.81 4.29
C LYS A 23 -19.12 -5.80 5.51
N SER A 24 -18.10 -6.65 5.51
CA SER A 24 -17.08 -6.70 6.55
C SER A 24 -16.02 -5.61 6.36
N THR A 25 -15.59 -4.94 7.42
CA THR A 25 -14.54 -3.92 7.27
C THR A 25 -13.15 -4.55 7.21
N LEU A 26 -12.43 -4.28 6.12
CA LEU A 26 -11.02 -4.60 5.95
C LEU A 26 -10.18 -3.37 6.33
N GLN A 27 -9.43 -3.49 7.44
CA GLN A 27 -8.56 -2.44 7.96
C GLN A 27 -7.15 -2.57 7.40
N PHE A 28 -6.61 -1.46 6.88
CA PHE A 28 -5.19 -1.36 6.57
C PHE A 28 -4.50 -0.31 7.43
N GLY A 29 -3.25 -0.62 7.79
CA GLY A 29 -2.39 0.31 8.51
C GLY A 29 -1.75 1.30 7.53
N TYR A 30 -1.80 2.58 7.86
CA TYR A 30 -1.09 3.61 7.11
C TYR A 30 -0.02 4.25 7.99
N ILE A 31 1.22 4.29 7.49
CA ILE A 31 2.36 4.96 8.12
C ILE A 31 2.83 6.05 7.20
N THR A 32 2.83 7.29 7.70
CA THR A 32 3.34 8.44 6.95
C THR A 32 4.02 9.42 7.89
N THR A 33 4.89 10.26 7.34
CA THR A 33 5.55 11.32 8.08
C THR A 33 4.66 12.57 8.10
N ILE A 34 4.32 13.01 9.31
CA ILE A 34 3.54 14.24 9.54
C ILE A 34 4.42 15.46 9.89
N THR A 35 5.71 15.21 10.12
CA THR A 35 6.74 16.20 10.44
C THR A 35 8.05 15.83 9.75
N GLY A 36 9.02 16.75 9.70
CA GLY A 36 10.34 16.54 9.09
C GLY A 36 10.44 17.08 7.65
N SER A 37 11.52 16.72 6.95
CA SER A 37 11.81 17.21 5.59
C SER A 37 10.88 16.63 4.51
N PHE A 38 10.19 15.53 4.80
CA PHE A 38 9.13 14.97 3.98
C PHE A 38 7.87 14.90 4.82
N VAL A 39 6.88 15.70 4.44
CA VAL A 39 5.57 15.70 5.07
C VAL A 39 4.57 15.16 4.06
N ALA A 40 4.12 13.93 4.29
CA ALA A 40 3.17 13.25 3.43
C ALA A 40 1.73 13.26 4.01
N SER A 41 1.48 14.13 5.01
CA SER A 41 0.13 14.40 5.55
C SER A 41 -0.84 14.92 4.48
N GLY A 42 -0.34 15.59 3.44
CA GLY A 42 -1.10 15.99 2.26
C GLY A 42 -1.67 14.80 1.45
N GLY A 43 -1.19 13.58 1.71
CA GLY A 43 -1.75 12.36 1.12
C GLY A 43 -3.07 11.92 1.75
N ARG A 44 -3.41 12.36 2.97
CA ARG A 44 -4.62 11.90 3.67
C ARG A 44 -5.92 12.18 2.89
N PRO A 45 -6.16 13.39 2.35
CA PRO A 45 -7.36 13.63 1.53
C PRO A 45 -7.42 12.74 0.28
N ALA A 46 -6.27 12.39 -0.30
CA ALA A 46 -6.22 11.49 -1.44
C ALA A 46 -6.56 10.04 -1.05
N VAL A 47 -6.11 9.60 0.14
CA VAL A 47 -6.49 8.30 0.71
C VAL A 47 -7.99 8.27 1.02
N ASP A 48 -8.53 9.32 1.64
CA ASP A 48 -9.96 9.43 1.95
C ASP A 48 -10.81 9.33 0.66
N LEU A 49 -10.42 10.08 -0.39
CA LEU A 49 -11.08 10.02 -1.70
C LEU A 49 -10.95 8.64 -2.34
N ALA A 50 -9.77 8.02 -2.31
CA ALA A 50 -9.55 6.69 -2.88
C ALA A 50 -10.42 5.64 -2.18
N LEU A 51 -10.57 5.73 -0.86
CA LEU A 51 -11.44 4.83 -0.10
C LEU A 51 -12.90 4.99 -0.47
N GLN A 52 -13.36 6.22 -0.64
CA GLN A 52 -14.70 6.48 -1.13
C GLN A 52 -14.92 5.82 -2.50
N ILE A 53 -14.05 6.12 -3.46
CA ILE A 53 -14.15 5.58 -4.83
C ILE A 53 -14.14 4.05 -4.85
N ILE A 54 -13.27 3.42 -4.06
CA ILE A 54 -13.16 1.96 -4.00
C ILE A 54 -14.41 1.34 -3.35
N ASN A 55 -14.91 1.92 -2.26
CA ASN A 55 -16.06 1.37 -1.54
C ASN A 55 -17.39 1.55 -2.29
N GLU A 56 -17.48 2.53 -3.19
CA GLU A 56 -18.62 2.74 -4.09
C GLU A 56 -18.67 1.72 -5.25
N ARG A 57 -17.59 0.99 -5.51
CA ARG A 57 -17.56 -0.06 -6.53
C ARG A 57 -18.24 -1.34 -6.07
N ASP A 58 -18.93 -2.00 -7.00
CA ASP A 58 -19.61 -3.28 -6.83
C ASP A 58 -18.87 -4.46 -7.50
N ASP A 59 -17.88 -4.18 -8.34
CA ASP A 59 -17.10 -5.19 -9.06
C ASP A 59 -15.88 -5.69 -8.28
N ILE A 60 -15.44 -4.94 -7.28
CA ILE A 60 -14.34 -5.31 -6.38
C ILE A 60 -14.81 -5.31 -4.94
N LEU A 61 -14.20 -6.17 -4.11
CA LEU A 61 -14.44 -6.19 -2.66
C LEU A 61 -15.94 -6.28 -2.30
N GLN A 62 -16.73 -7.07 -3.04
CA GLN A 62 -18.19 -7.15 -2.92
C GLN A 62 -18.70 -7.28 -1.48
N ASN A 63 -18.00 -8.08 -0.66
CA ASN A 63 -18.37 -8.35 0.73
C ASN A 63 -17.57 -7.53 1.75
N TYR A 64 -16.81 -6.53 1.30
CA TYR A 64 -15.90 -5.77 2.13
C TYR A 64 -16.04 -4.25 1.95
N THR A 65 -15.81 -3.51 3.02
CA THR A 65 -15.52 -2.08 2.98
C THR A 65 -14.08 -1.86 3.42
N LEU A 66 -13.35 -1.01 2.72
CA LEU A 66 -12.03 -0.58 3.11
C LEU A 66 -12.11 0.56 4.12
N ALA A 67 -11.28 0.47 5.15
CA ALA A 67 -11.02 1.55 6.08
C ALA A 67 -9.53 1.55 6.44
N TYR A 68 -9.02 2.71 6.83
CA TYR A 68 -7.65 2.86 7.32
C TYR A 68 -7.64 3.43 8.72
N THR A 69 -6.52 3.22 9.40
CA THR A 69 -6.19 3.95 10.61
C THR A 69 -4.71 4.29 10.54
N ASP A 70 -4.38 5.51 10.97
CA ASP A 70 -2.98 5.88 11.17
C ASP A 70 -2.37 4.96 12.24
N ILE A 71 -1.29 4.25 11.90
CA ILE A 71 -0.63 3.36 12.86
C ILE A 71 -0.08 4.15 14.05
N LEU A 72 0.26 5.43 13.83
CA LEU A 72 0.67 6.35 14.89
C LEU A 72 -0.40 6.49 15.97
N ASP A 73 -1.67 6.49 15.61
CA ASP A 73 -2.80 6.54 16.55
C ASP A 73 -3.12 5.14 17.14
N SER A 74 -2.57 4.08 16.55
CA SER A 74 -2.82 2.69 16.98
C SER A 74 -1.77 2.13 17.94
N GLY A 75 -0.62 2.77 18.16
CA GLY A 75 0.36 2.41 19.19
C GLY A 75 0.62 0.90 19.34
N SER A 76 0.21 0.32 20.48
CA SER A 76 0.35 -1.11 20.81
C SER A 76 -0.44 -2.07 19.92
N GLU A 77 -1.48 -1.58 19.23
CA GLU A 77 -2.41 -2.38 18.44
C GLU A 77 -2.01 -2.54 16.98
N ALA A 78 -0.80 -2.11 16.59
CA ALA A 78 -0.35 -2.17 15.19
C ALA A 78 -0.38 -3.60 14.59
N GLN A 79 -0.26 -4.63 15.43
CA GLN A 79 -0.29 -6.04 15.03
C GLN A 79 -1.66 -6.52 14.51
N LYS A 80 -2.74 -5.75 14.73
CA LYS A 80 -4.07 -6.07 14.20
C LYS A 80 -4.13 -5.90 12.67
N PHE A 81 -3.28 -5.04 12.11
CA PHE A 81 -3.23 -4.80 10.67
C PHE A 81 -2.43 -5.89 9.97
N ARG A 82 -2.98 -6.43 8.89
CA ARG A 82 -2.32 -7.45 8.04
C ARG A 82 -1.80 -6.88 6.74
N ILE A 83 -2.33 -5.74 6.31
CA ILE A 83 -1.88 -4.99 5.14
C ILE A 83 -1.44 -3.63 5.64
N ILE A 84 -0.19 -3.27 5.38
CA ILE A 84 0.44 -2.07 5.93
C ILE A 84 1.13 -1.32 4.80
N HIS A 85 0.77 -0.06 4.62
CA HIS A 85 1.41 0.83 3.65
C HIS A 85 2.24 1.87 4.38
N ILE A 86 3.54 1.92 4.03
CA ILE A 86 4.45 2.96 4.52
C ILE A 86 4.77 3.94 3.39
N ASN A 87 4.58 5.23 3.66
CA ASN A 87 4.91 6.32 2.77
C ASN A 87 5.81 7.32 3.51
N ALA A 88 7.11 7.04 3.51
CA ALA A 88 8.14 7.79 4.24
C ALA A 88 9.50 7.67 3.53
N TYR A 89 10.51 8.43 3.97
CA TYR A 89 11.90 8.21 3.54
C TYR A 89 12.53 6.96 4.17
N PRO A 90 13.59 6.40 3.56
CA PRO A 90 14.29 5.22 4.08
C PRO A 90 14.76 5.33 5.53
N ASP A 91 15.21 6.50 5.97
CA ASP A 91 15.69 6.78 7.35
C ASP A 91 14.57 6.62 8.40
N ILE A 92 13.32 6.84 8.00
CA ILE A 92 12.14 6.58 8.83
C ILE A 92 11.65 5.15 8.65
N ALA A 93 11.67 4.62 7.42
CA ALA A 93 11.19 3.27 7.12
C ALA A 93 12.06 2.18 7.76
N TYR A 94 13.37 2.35 7.78
CA TYR A 94 14.33 1.39 8.32
C TYR A 94 14.03 1.00 9.77
N PRO A 95 14.01 1.95 10.75
CA PRO A 95 13.74 1.59 12.13
C PRO A 95 12.32 1.05 12.34
N VAL A 96 11.33 1.50 11.57
CA VAL A 96 9.94 1.01 11.65
C VAL A 96 9.86 -0.47 11.25
N LEU A 97 10.49 -0.84 10.14
CA LEU A 97 10.52 -2.23 9.66
C LEU A 97 11.37 -3.11 10.58
N CYS A 98 12.43 -2.56 11.16
CA CYS A 98 13.20 -3.26 12.17
C CYS A 98 12.34 -3.63 13.40
N GLU A 99 11.60 -2.66 13.92
CA GLU A 99 10.67 -2.88 15.04
C GLU A 99 9.53 -3.84 14.69
N ALA A 100 9.09 -3.85 13.42
CA ALA A 100 8.10 -4.79 12.93
C ALA A 100 8.55 -6.26 13.10
N TYR A 101 9.84 -6.55 12.90
CA TYR A 101 10.38 -7.89 13.15
C TYR A 101 10.17 -8.33 14.61
N TYR A 102 10.58 -7.49 15.56
CA TYR A 102 10.46 -7.79 16.99
C TYR A 102 9.01 -7.87 17.46
N ARG A 103 8.09 -7.22 16.75
CA ARG A 103 6.64 -7.31 16.97
C ARG A 103 5.98 -8.47 16.24
N GLY A 104 6.74 -9.32 15.54
CA GLY A 104 6.21 -10.47 14.81
C GLY A 104 5.37 -10.08 13.60
N MET A 105 5.64 -8.91 12.99
CA MET A 105 4.90 -8.35 11.86
C MET A 105 5.59 -8.65 10.52
N PHE A 106 5.90 -9.93 10.26
CA PHE A 106 6.61 -10.38 9.07
C PHE A 106 6.10 -11.75 8.56
N GLY A 107 6.61 -12.17 7.40
CA GLY A 107 6.21 -13.43 6.75
C GLY A 107 4.79 -13.39 6.17
N SER A 108 4.25 -14.56 5.83
CA SER A 108 3.03 -14.70 5.02
C SER A 108 1.74 -14.13 5.61
N LYS A 109 1.73 -13.73 6.89
CA LYS A 109 0.58 -13.11 7.55
C LYS A 109 0.52 -11.59 7.36
N TYR A 110 1.59 -10.97 6.88
CA TYR A 110 1.69 -9.53 6.74
C TYR A 110 2.13 -9.17 5.33
N LEU A 111 1.45 -8.19 4.76
CA LEU A 111 1.82 -7.57 3.51
C LEU A 111 2.28 -6.14 3.78
N TRP A 112 3.56 -5.89 3.52
CA TRP A 112 4.14 -4.56 3.52
C TRP A 112 4.09 -3.96 2.12
N ILE A 113 3.60 -2.74 2.02
CA ILE A 113 3.59 -1.95 0.79
C ILE A 113 4.60 -0.81 1.00
N LEU A 114 5.71 -0.87 0.27
CA LEU A 114 6.85 0.03 0.41
C LEU A 114 6.99 0.94 -0.82
N PRO A 115 7.55 2.15 -0.68
CA PRO A 115 7.93 2.94 -1.84
C PRO A 115 9.14 2.30 -2.56
N LEU A 116 9.10 2.23 -3.89
CA LEU A 116 10.17 1.65 -4.73
C LEU A 116 11.10 2.67 -5.36
N TRP A 117 11.03 3.94 -4.94
CA TRP A 117 12.02 4.95 -5.31
C TRP A 117 13.24 4.94 -4.37
N TYR A 118 13.33 4.00 -3.43
CA TYR A 118 14.49 3.82 -2.57
C TYR A 118 15.70 3.29 -3.34
N ASN A 119 16.90 3.71 -2.94
CA ASN A 119 18.15 3.24 -3.52
C ASN A 119 18.35 1.74 -3.31
N ALA A 120 19.05 1.08 -4.24
CA ALA A 120 19.42 -0.32 -4.06
C ALA A 120 20.20 -0.51 -2.75
N GLY A 121 19.79 -1.49 -1.93
CA GLY A 121 20.44 -1.79 -0.66
C GLY A 121 20.13 -0.82 0.49
N TRP A 122 19.12 0.05 0.37
CA TRP A 122 18.69 0.98 1.44
C TRP A 122 18.37 0.30 2.79
N TRP A 123 18.04 -0.99 2.78
CA TRP A 123 17.67 -1.78 3.96
C TRP A 123 18.87 -2.42 4.66
N ARG A 124 20.08 -2.29 4.11
CA ARG A 124 21.29 -2.84 4.71
C ARG A 124 21.76 -1.98 5.86
N SER A 125 22.37 -2.61 6.85
CA SER A 125 22.96 -1.99 8.03
C SER A 125 24.06 -0.96 7.71
N ASN A 126 24.73 -1.09 6.56
CA ASN A 126 25.74 -0.14 6.09
C ASN A 126 25.19 1.01 5.22
N SER A 127 23.88 1.06 4.99
CA SER A 127 23.27 2.11 4.17
C SER A 127 23.24 3.45 4.93
N PRO A 128 23.20 4.60 4.23
CA PRO A 128 22.99 5.90 4.87
C PRO A 128 21.64 6.03 5.60
N SER A 129 20.73 5.10 5.36
CA SER A 129 19.38 5.06 5.91
C SER A 129 19.28 4.21 7.17
N SER A 130 20.34 3.47 7.51
CA SER A 130 20.34 2.63 8.70
C SER A 130 20.33 3.49 9.97
N SER A 131 19.58 3.02 10.96
CA SER A 131 19.66 3.58 12.32
C SER A 131 20.89 3.02 13.05
N ASN A 132 21.37 3.72 14.09
CA ASN A 132 22.44 3.23 15.00
C ASN A 132 22.02 2.02 15.88
N ASN A 133 20.99 1.28 15.49
CA ASN A 133 20.50 0.14 16.22
C ASN A 133 21.28 -1.12 15.81
N GLU A 134 22.27 -1.49 16.62
CA GLU A 134 23.10 -2.69 16.41
C GLU A 134 22.30 -3.99 16.38
N SER A 135 21.10 -4.03 16.98
CA SER A 135 20.24 -5.21 16.94
C SER A 135 19.60 -5.45 15.57
N CYS A 136 19.59 -4.43 14.70
CA CYS A 136 18.96 -4.48 13.39
C CYS A 136 19.90 -4.97 12.30
N THR A 137 20.00 -6.29 12.12
CA THR A 137 20.88 -6.90 11.11
C THR A 137 20.22 -7.03 9.74
N ASP A 138 21.04 -7.21 8.70
CA ASP A 138 20.57 -7.46 7.32
C ASP A 138 19.66 -8.70 7.27
N GLU A 139 19.94 -9.74 8.06
CA GLU A 139 19.13 -10.96 8.17
C GLU A 139 17.76 -10.71 8.82
N ILE A 140 17.65 -9.74 9.73
CA ILE A 140 16.38 -9.34 10.34
C ILE A 140 15.56 -8.53 9.33
N MET A 141 16.19 -7.53 8.70
CA MET A 141 15.52 -6.66 7.73
C MET A 141 14.96 -7.45 6.55
N ILE A 142 15.70 -8.44 6.04
CA ILE A 142 15.23 -9.24 4.91
C ILE A 142 13.99 -10.07 5.25
N GLN A 143 13.81 -10.52 6.49
CA GLN A 143 12.62 -11.28 6.91
C GLN A 143 11.33 -10.46 6.83
N VAL A 144 11.44 -9.15 7.05
CA VAL A 144 10.29 -8.21 7.01
C VAL A 144 10.01 -7.78 5.58
N ILE A 145 11.06 -7.51 4.81
CA ILE A 145 10.94 -6.99 3.44
C ILE A 145 10.58 -8.09 2.43
N ASP A 146 10.96 -9.35 2.68
CA ASP A 146 10.61 -10.45 1.80
C ASP A 146 9.09 -10.57 1.59
N GLY A 147 8.66 -10.67 0.33
CA GLY A 147 7.25 -10.65 -0.05
C GLY A 147 6.54 -9.29 0.01
N SER A 148 7.27 -8.20 0.23
CA SER A 148 6.70 -6.83 0.17
C SER A 148 6.27 -6.46 -1.25
N LEU A 149 5.17 -5.71 -1.35
CA LEU A 149 4.79 -5.03 -2.58
C LEU A 149 5.41 -3.65 -2.63
N GLY A 150 5.80 -3.26 -3.83
CA GLY A 150 6.49 -2.02 -4.05
C GLY A 150 5.70 -1.07 -4.95
N LEU A 151 5.58 0.21 -4.55
CA LEU A 151 4.90 1.24 -5.33
C LEU A 151 5.91 2.19 -5.98
N VAL A 152 5.87 2.27 -7.31
CA VAL A 152 6.56 3.29 -8.11
C VAL A 152 5.49 4.18 -8.75
N PRO A 153 5.49 5.50 -8.51
CA PRO A 153 4.60 6.40 -9.24
C PRO A 153 4.84 6.32 -10.74
N ASP A 154 3.77 6.34 -11.52
CA ASP A 154 3.84 6.41 -12.98
C ASP A 154 4.62 7.69 -13.36
N GLY A 155 5.69 7.54 -14.15
CA GLY A 155 6.67 8.60 -14.44
C GLY A 155 8.05 8.46 -13.80
N TYR A 156 8.24 7.62 -12.77
CA TYR A 156 9.60 7.19 -12.37
C TYR A 156 10.20 6.15 -13.33
N LEU A 157 9.36 5.59 -14.20
CA LEU A 157 9.71 4.61 -15.22
C LEU A 157 9.89 5.25 -16.62
N THR A 158 10.30 6.52 -16.68
CA THR A 158 10.43 7.32 -17.92
C THR A 158 11.39 6.76 -18.96
N LEU A 159 12.23 5.78 -18.62
CA LEU A 159 13.19 5.14 -19.54
C LEU A 159 12.73 3.78 -20.07
N GLN A 160 11.51 3.34 -19.78
CA GLN A 160 11.04 2.01 -20.16
C GLN A 160 10.86 1.84 -21.67
N ASN A 161 10.36 2.88 -22.36
CA ASN A 161 10.14 2.79 -23.81
C ASN A 161 11.38 3.20 -24.60
N LYS A 162 12.36 2.30 -24.62
CA LYS A 162 13.70 2.48 -25.19
C LYS A 162 13.74 2.87 -26.66
N SER A 163 12.67 2.63 -27.41
CA SER A 163 12.63 2.79 -28.86
C SER A 163 11.80 3.99 -29.34
N ILE A 164 11.03 4.66 -28.47
CA ILE A 164 10.28 5.85 -28.86
C ILE A 164 11.22 7.05 -28.97
N VAL A 165 11.16 7.72 -30.12
CA VAL A 165 11.77 9.04 -30.31
C VAL A 165 10.87 10.08 -29.67
N THR A 166 11.41 10.83 -28.71
CA THR A 166 10.69 11.88 -27.97
C THR A 166 10.75 13.22 -28.70
N PHE A 167 10.10 14.27 -28.15
CA PHE A 167 10.10 15.62 -28.73
C PHE A 167 11.51 16.21 -28.95
N SER A 168 12.49 15.84 -28.13
CA SER A 168 13.88 16.28 -28.31
C SER A 168 14.61 15.61 -29.48
N GLY A 169 13.97 14.66 -30.17
CA GLY A 169 14.61 13.83 -31.20
C GLY A 169 15.45 12.68 -30.64
N LEU A 170 15.48 12.49 -29.31
CA LEU A 170 16.24 11.44 -28.65
C LEU A 170 15.32 10.29 -28.20
N THR A 171 15.87 9.08 -28.20
CA THR A 171 15.29 7.93 -27.50
C THR A 171 15.76 7.88 -26.05
N SER A 172 15.04 7.16 -25.18
CA SER A 172 15.44 6.97 -23.78
C SER A 172 16.84 6.36 -23.63
N VAL A 173 17.27 5.51 -24.57
CA VAL A 173 18.61 4.88 -24.55
C VAL A 173 19.70 5.90 -24.85
N VAL A 174 19.50 6.72 -25.89
CA VAL A 174 20.49 7.75 -26.26
C VAL A 174 20.59 8.81 -25.15
N TYR A 175 19.46 9.24 -24.60
CA TYR A 175 19.45 10.14 -23.45
C TYR A 175 20.24 9.57 -22.27
N LEU A 176 19.99 8.31 -21.89
CA LEU A 176 20.67 7.67 -20.77
C LEU A 176 22.18 7.53 -21.00
N SER A 177 22.61 7.17 -22.23
CA SER A 177 24.03 7.11 -22.58
C SER A 177 24.69 8.48 -22.39
N ASN A 178 24.15 9.51 -23.04
CA ASN A 178 24.70 10.87 -22.97
C ASN A 178 24.75 11.38 -21.52
N TYR A 179 23.69 11.14 -20.74
CA TYR A 179 23.65 11.55 -19.34
C TYR A 179 24.69 10.81 -18.48
N THR A 180 24.87 9.51 -18.70
CA THR A 180 25.87 8.72 -17.97
C THR A 180 27.29 9.16 -18.33
N ASP A 181 27.54 9.45 -19.61
CA ASP A 181 28.83 9.95 -20.08
C ASP A 181 29.20 11.27 -19.40
N LEU A 182 28.23 12.19 -19.20
CA LEU A 182 28.45 13.42 -18.45
C LEU A 182 28.88 13.12 -17.01
N LEU A 183 28.17 12.23 -16.31
CA LEU A 183 28.49 11.88 -14.91
C LEU A 183 29.88 11.25 -14.75
N THR A 184 30.35 10.49 -15.73
CA THR A 184 31.67 9.84 -15.68
C THR A 184 32.83 10.75 -16.07
N ASN A 185 32.55 11.87 -16.74
CA ASN A 185 33.54 12.81 -17.26
C ASN A 185 33.57 14.15 -16.50
N GLU A 186 32.83 14.28 -15.40
CA GLU A 186 33.00 15.39 -14.45
C GLU A 186 34.39 15.29 -13.80
N PRO A 187 35.24 16.34 -13.87
CA PRO A 187 36.59 16.34 -13.28
C PRO A 187 36.61 16.32 -11.75
#